data_AF-A0A958CRV7-F1
#
_entry.id   AF-A0A958CRV7-F1
#
_cell.length_a   1.000
_cell.length_b   1.000
_cell.length_c   1.000
_cell.angle_alpha   90.00
_cell.angle_beta   90.00
_cell.angle_gamma   90.00
#
_symmetry.space_group_name_H-M   'P 1'
#
loop_
_entity.id
_entity.type
_entity.pdbx_description
1 polymer ?
#
loop_
_entity_poly.entity_id
_entity_poly.type
_entity_poly.pdbx_seq_one_letter_code
_entity_poly.pdbx_strand_id
1 'polypeptide(L)'
;MRNKRLLTVIGLLLIGSMLLAACGGGATPAPAAPAATEAPAATEPPAATEAPAAEPTATEEAMAEPTATEEAMAEPTEEVAAEPEATLTAEEQAAVASAAAAEAMAAAEASGKTAIRWFVGLGTGTDPQQIEAQQAVVDAFNASQDQIQLVLEVVPYDAGRDTLATQIASGAGPDIIGPVGWGGSNAFYGQWLDLTQYIEDTGFDTSVFDPALVDSYQTEEGQVGLPFAVFPAATYYIPAMFDEVGLEYPPQNYGDKYMLDGEEVDW
;
A
#
# COMPACT_ATOMS: atom_id res chain seq x y z
N MET A 1 29.48 21.55 -53.07
CA MET A 1 30.13 20.21 -53.03
C MET A 1 30.81 19.87 -51.69
N ARG A 2 30.97 20.81 -50.74
CA ARG A 2 31.72 20.60 -49.48
C ARG A 2 30.93 19.88 -48.37
N ASN A 3 29.59 19.84 -48.47
CA ASN A 3 28.70 19.36 -47.41
C ASN A 3 28.37 17.86 -47.54
N LYS A 4 28.42 17.30 -48.76
CA LYS A 4 28.23 15.84 -48.98
C LYS A 4 29.37 15.03 -48.38
N ARG A 5 30.61 15.52 -48.46
CA ARG A 5 31.78 14.86 -47.85
C ARG A 5 31.70 14.84 -46.32
N LEU A 6 31.15 15.90 -45.71
CA LEU A 6 30.97 15.97 -44.26
C LEU A 6 29.88 14.98 -43.78
N LEU A 7 28.77 14.89 -44.50
CA LEU A 7 27.70 13.92 -44.19
C LEU A 7 28.15 12.46 -44.40
N THR A 8 28.97 12.17 -45.41
CA THR A 8 29.54 10.83 -45.60
C THR A 8 30.53 10.46 -44.50
N VAL A 9 31.32 11.41 -43.98
CA VAL A 9 32.26 11.17 -42.87
C VAL A 9 31.51 10.93 -41.56
N ILE A 10 30.45 11.70 -41.26
CA ILE A 10 29.63 11.49 -40.06
C ILE A 10 28.87 10.15 -40.13
N GLY A 11 28.36 9.78 -41.30
CA GLY A 11 27.72 8.47 -41.51
C GLY A 11 28.67 7.29 -41.31
N LEU A 12 29.92 7.40 -41.78
CA LEU A 12 30.96 6.38 -41.56
C LEU A 12 31.40 6.30 -40.08
N LEU A 13 31.38 7.42 -39.36
CA LEU A 13 31.74 7.48 -37.94
C LEU A 13 30.67 6.83 -37.05
N LEU A 14 29.39 6.98 -37.40
CA LEU A 14 28.26 6.35 -36.68
C LEU A 14 28.15 4.84 -36.94
N ILE A 15 28.54 4.37 -38.13
CA ILE A 15 28.60 2.93 -38.44
C ILE A 15 29.82 2.28 -37.79
N GLY A 16 30.93 3.01 -37.62
CA GLY A 16 32.14 2.54 -36.93
C GLY A 16 31.97 2.35 -35.41
N SER A 17 31.08 3.11 -34.76
CA SER A 17 30.86 2.99 -33.31
C SER A 17 30.02 1.78 -32.89
N MET A 18 29.32 1.12 -33.82
CA MET A 18 28.52 -0.09 -33.53
C MET A 18 29.32 -1.40 -33.62
N LEU A 19 30.61 -1.37 -33.96
CA LEU A 19 31.44 -2.57 -34.14
C LEU A 19 32.54 -2.77 -33.07
N LEU A 20 32.54 -1.98 -32.00
CA LEU A 20 33.54 -2.07 -30.91
C LEU A 20 33.03 -2.64 -29.57
N ALA A 21 31.85 -3.29 -29.57
CA ALA A 21 31.28 -3.92 -28.36
C ALA A 21 31.27 -5.47 -28.43
N ALA A 22 32.29 -6.08 -29.04
CA ALA A 22 32.41 -7.54 -29.07
C ALA A 22 33.88 -8.01 -29.15
N CYS A 23 34.64 -7.86 -28.05
CA CYS A 23 35.62 -8.86 -27.61
C CYS A 23 36.23 -8.42 -26.26
N GLY A 24 36.04 -9.20 -25.20
CA GLY A 24 36.60 -8.91 -23.89
C GLY A 24 36.33 -10.05 -22.91
N GLY A 25 36.79 -11.24 -23.24
CA GLY A 25 36.75 -12.39 -22.35
C GLY A 25 37.72 -12.25 -21.18
N GLY A 26 37.26 -12.65 -20.00
CA GLY A 26 38.03 -12.72 -18.76
C GLY A 26 37.16 -13.18 -17.60
N ALA A 27 36.76 -14.45 -17.60
CA ALA A 27 36.06 -15.06 -16.47
C ALA A 27 37.06 -15.28 -15.32
N THR A 28 36.99 -14.41 -14.32
CA THR A 28 37.55 -14.65 -12.98
C THR A 28 36.52 -15.46 -12.17
N PRO A 29 36.88 -16.59 -11.54
CA PRO A 29 35.94 -17.31 -10.69
C PRO A 29 35.66 -16.49 -9.43
N ALA A 30 34.39 -16.16 -9.21
CA ALA A 30 33.91 -15.55 -7.97
C ALA A 30 34.09 -16.53 -6.79
N PRO A 31 34.42 -16.04 -5.58
CA PRO A 31 34.51 -16.89 -4.40
C PRO A 31 33.13 -17.48 -4.07
N ALA A 32 33.11 -18.75 -3.68
CA ALA A 32 31.90 -19.46 -3.28
C ALA A 32 31.20 -18.73 -2.14
N ALA A 33 29.92 -18.40 -2.33
CA ALA A 33 29.04 -17.94 -1.26
C ALA A 33 28.91 -19.06 -0.20
N PRO A 34 28.96 -18.73 1.10
CA PRO A 34 28.66 -19.71 2.14
C PRO A 34 27.21 -20.19 1.97
N ALA A 35 27.00 -21.48 2.19
CA ALA A 35 25.72 -22.16 2.04
C ALA A 35 24.61 -21.43 2.82
N ALA A 36 23.51 -21.16 2.13
CA ALA A 36 22.26 -20.75 2.76
C ALA A 36 21.87 -21.83 3.79
N THR A 37 21.80 -21.43 5.05
CA THR A 37 21.18 -22.24 6.09
C THR A 37 19.68 -22.22 5.79
N GLU A 38 19.10 -23.39 5.56
CA GLU A 38 17.67 -23.57 5.35
C GLU A 38 16.91 -23.01 6.58
N ALA A 39 16.03 -22.04 6.34
CA ALA A 39 15.05 -21.61 7.32
C ALA A 39 14.11 -22.80 7.62
N PRO A 40 13.75 -23.05 8.89
CA PRO A 40 12.82 -24.12 9.21
C PRO A 40 11.46 -23.85 8.54
N ALA A 41 10.88 -24.92 8.00
CA ALA A 41 9.58 -24.90 7.33
C ALA A 41 8.52 -24.21 8.20
N ALA A 42 7.87 -23.20 7.63
CA ALA A 42 6.66 -22.62 8.20
C ALA A 42 5.62 -23.73 8.33
N THR A 43 5.12 -23.91 9.55
CA THR A 43 4.04 -24.84 9.85
C THR A 43 2.75 -24.24 9.28
N GLU A 44 2.09 -24.94 8.36
CA GLU A 44 0.78 -24.54 7.83
C GLU A 44 -0.23 -24.45 8.98
N PRO A 45 -1.02 -23.36 9.09
CA PRO A 45 -2.17 -23.33 10.00
C PRO A 45 -3.21 -24.36 9.54
N PRO A 46 -3.88 -25.06 10.47
CA PRO A 46 -4.87 -26.07 10.09
C PRO A 46 -6.03 -25.44 9.32
N ALA A 47 -6.46 -26.15 8.29
CA ALA A 47 -7.62 -25.81 7.47
C ALA A 47 -8.85 -25.55 8.35
N ALA A 48 -9.55 -24.45 8.09
CA ALA A 48 -10.84 -24.15 8.70
C ALA A 48 -11.85 -25.25 8.34
N THR A 49 -12.34 -25.95 9.35
CA THR A 49 -13.47 -26.86 9.24
C THR A 49 -14.72 -26.05 8.92
N GLU A 50 -15.32 -26.29 7.76
CA GLU A 50 -16.63 -25.75 7.40
C GLU A 50 -17.70 -26.26 8.38
N ALA A 51 -18.42 -25.34 9.03
CA ALA A 51 -19.61 -25.65 9.80
C ALA A 51 -20.78 -25.95 8.85
N PRO A 52 -21.60 -26.99 9.12
CA PRO A 52 -22.70 -27.35 8.23
C PRO A 52 -23.84 -26.33 8.27
N ALA A 53 -24.35 -26.03 7.07
CA ALA A 53 -25.52 -25.20 6.83
C ALA A 53 -26.76 -25.73 7.56
N ALA A 54 -27.43 -24.86 8.32
CA ALA A 54 -28.74 -25.13 8.88
C ALA A 54 -29.82 -25.02 7.79
N GLU A 55 -30.59 -26.09 7.60
CA GLU A 55 -31.79 -26.12 6.77
C GLU A 55 -32.93 -25.32 7.43
N PRO A 56 -33.69 -24.49 6.70
CA PRO A 56 -34.90 -23.90 7.24
C PRO A 56 -36.06 -24.90 7.08
N THR A 57 -36.56 -25.41 8.20
CA THR A 57 -37.88 -26.05 8.26
C THR A 57 -38.93 -24.99 8.56
N ALA A 58 -39.75 -24.64 7.56
CA ALA A 58 -41.01 -23.95 7.75
C ALA A 58 -42.11 -24.72 7.02
N THR A 59 -42.95 -25.39 7.81
CA THR A 59 -44.13 -26.11 7.34
C THR A 59 -45.23 -25.12 6.94
N GLU A 60 -45.69 -25.34 5.72
CA GLU A 60 -46.88 -24.87 5.03
C GLU A 60 -48.18 -25.03 5.85
N GLU A 61 -49.03 -24.00 5.87
CA GLU A 61 -50.49 -24.17 5.79
C GLU A 61 -51.12 -22.88 5.22
N ALA A 62 -51.44 -22.92 3.93
CA ALA A 62 -52.27 -21.93 3.24
C ALA A 62 -53.60 -22.59 2.86
N MET A 63 -54.71 -22.05 3.36
CA MET A 63 -56.06 -22.39 2.89
C MET A 63 -56.61 -21.27 2.00
N ALA A 64 -56.82 -21.64 0.73
CA ALA A 64 -57.90 -21.30 -0.21
C ALA A 64 -58.61 -19.91 -0.17
N GLU A 65 -58.45 -19.23 -1.31
CA GLU A 65 -59.23 -18.21 -2.06
C GLU A 65 -60.80 -18.32 -2.09
N PRO A 66 -61.61 -17.43 -2.76
CA PRO A 66 -61.28 -16.45 -3.84
C PRO A 66 -62.03 -15.08 -3.89
N THR A 67 -61.68 -14.32 -4.94
CA THR A 67 -62.48 -13.40 -5.79
C THR A 67 -62.26 -11.89 -5.65
N ALA A 68 -61.68 -11.26 -6.68
CA ALA A 68 -62.38 -10.40 -7.64
C ALA A 68 -61.41 -9.78 -8.68
N THR A 69 -61.87 -9.78 -9.92
CA THR A 69 -61.24 -9.33 -11.18
C THR A 69 -61.18 -7.80 -11.30
N GLU A 70 -60.08 -7.22 -11.82
CA GLU A 70 -60.12 -6.14 -12.83
C GLU A 70 -58.73 -5.92 -13.46
N GLU A 71 -58.69 -5.92 -14.80
CA GLU A 71 -57.52 -5.59 -15.63
C GLU A 71 -57.22 -4.09 -15.59
N ALA A 72 -55.94 -3.73 -15.45
CA ALA A 72 -55.43 -2.44 -15.93
C ALA A 72 -54.01 -2.61 -16.47
N MET A 73 -53.88 -2.40 -17.78
CA MET A 73 -52.62 -2.36 -18.53
C MET A 73 -51.73 -1.23 -18.00
N ALA A 74 -50.50 -1.55 -17.60
CA ALA A 74 -49.42 -0.59 -17.43
C ALA A 74 -48.30 -0.96 -18.40
N GLU A 75 -47.91 0.00 -19.24
CA GLU A 75 -46.83 -0.14 -20.21
C GLU A 75 -45.49 -0.45 -19.52
N PRO A 76 -44.59 -1.23 -20.14
CA PRO A 76 -43.28 -1.45 -19.58
C PRO A 76 -42.49 -0.15 -19.76
N THR A 77 -42.24 0.55 -18.66
CA THR A 77 -41.21 1.59 -18.63
C THR A 77 -39.89 0.86 -18.83
N GLU A 78 -39.27 1.10 -19.99
CA GLU A 78 -37.96 0.56 -20.33
C GLU A 78 -36.93 1.14 -19.35
N GLU A 79 -36.62 0.36 -18.31
CA GLU A 79 -35.49 0.58 -17.44
C GLU A 79 -34.24 0.43 -18.31
N VAL A 80 -33.69 1.57 -18.74
CA VAL A 80 -32.38 1.62 -19.37
C VAL A 80 -31.40 1.14 -18.31
N ALA A 81 -31.06 -0.15 -18.36
CA ALA A 81 -29.98 -0.72 -17.60
C ALA A 81 -28.73 0.11 -17.88
N ALA A 82 -28.27 0.86 -16.87
CA ALA A 82 -26.99 1.53 -16.93
C ALA A 82 -25.94 0.47 -17.24
N GLU A 83 -25.20 0.65 -18.34
CA GLU A 83 -24.03 -0.19 -18.62
C GLU A 83 -23.12 -0.18 -17.39
N PRO A 84 -22.54 -1.32 -16.98
CA PRO A 84 -21.64 -1.34 -15.84
C PRO A 84 -20.42 -0.47 -16.21
N GLU A 85 -20.20 0.61 -15.47
CA GLU A 85 -18.98 1.39 -15.60
C GLU A 85 -17.79 0.45 -15.32
N ALA A 86 -16.91 0.28 -16.31
CA ALA A 86 -15.73 -0.56 -16.18
C ALA A 86 -14.86 0.00 -15.04
N THR A 87 -14.71 -0.76 -13.96
CA THR A 87 -13.84 -0.40 -12.84
C THR A 87 -12.39 -0.78 -13.19
N LEU A 88 -11.47 0.19 -13.09
CA LEU A 88 -10.04 -0.01 -13.36
C LEU A 88 -9.42 -1.01 -12.38
N THR A 89 -8.43 -1.79 -12.82
CA THR A 89 -7.64 -2.65 -11.93
C THR A 89 -6.76 -1.82 -10.98
N ALA A 90 -6.23 -2.45 -9.93
CA ALA A 90 -5.28 -1.80 -9.02
C ALA A 90 -4.02 -1.31 -9.75
N GLU A 91 -3.51 -2.07 -10.75
CA GLU A 91 -2.34 -1.64 -11.53
C GLU A 91 -2.68 -0.47 -12.46
N GLU A 92 -3.87 -0.45 -13.06
CA GLU A 92 -4.33 0.66 -13.89
C GLU A 92 -4.49 1.94 -13.06
N GLN A 93 -5.10 1.82 -11.88
CA GLN A 93 -5.22 2.93 -10.92
C GLN A 93 -3.83 3.43 -10.45
N ALA A 94 -2.90 2.51 -10.17
CA ALA A 94 -1.53 2.86 -9.81
C ALA A 94 -0.82 3.64 -10.93
N ALA A 95 -0.94 3.17 -12.18
CA ALA A 95 -0.34 3.84 -13.33
C ALA A 95 -0.91 5.26 -13.53
N VAL A 96 -2.22 5.44 -13.36
CA VAL A 96 -2.86 6.76 -13.41
C VAL A 96 -2.36 7.67 -12.28
N ALA A 97 -2.27 7.16 -11.05
CA ALA A 97 -1.78 7.92 -9.89
C ALA A 97 -0.32 8.38 -10.09
N SER A 98 0.57 7.48 -10.50
CA SER A 98 1.97 7.81 -10.75
C SER A 98 2.14 8.80 -11.91
N ALA A 99 1.34 8.70 -12.97
CA ALA A 99 1.35 9.66 -14.08
C ALA A 99 0.90 11.05 -13.63
N ALA A 100 -0.19 11.13 -12.85
CA ALA A 100 -0.69 12.39 -12.31
C ALA A 100 0.33 13.05 -11.36
N ALA A 101 0.99 12.26 -10.50
CA ALA A 101 2.04 12.75 -9.63
C ALA A 101 3.24 13.28 -10.43
N ALA A 102 3.67 12.57 -11.47
CA ALA A 102 4.77 13.02 -12.33
C ALA A 102 4.45 14.34 -13.06
N GLU A 103 3.22 14.50 -13.55
CA GLU A 103 2.77 15.76 -14.16
C GLU A 103 2.78 16.92 -13.16
N ALA A 104 2.25 16.69 -11.95
CA ALA A 104 2.24 17.69 -10.89
C ALA A 104 3.64 18.10 -10.44
N MET A 105 4.57 17.15 -10.32
CA MET A 105 5.98 17.43 -10.02
C MET A 105 6.62 18.30 -11.11
N ALA A 106 6.44 17.95 -12.39
CA ALA A 106 6.97 18.74 -13.50
C ALA A 106 6.38 20.17 -13.56
N ALA A 107 5.09 20.31 -13.26
CA ALA A 107 4.44 21.63 -13.20
C ALA A 107 4.99 22.50 -12.05
N ALA A 108 5.23 21.90 -10.89
CA ALA A 108 5.82 22.58 -9.74
C ALA A 108 7.24 23.09 -10.04
N GLU A 109 8.09 22.23 -10.59
CA GLU A 109 9.45 22.60 -10.99
C GLU A 109 9.46 23.71 -12.06
N ALA A 110 8.56 23.62 -13.05
CA ALA A 110 8.41 24.66 -14.08
C ALA A 110 7.96 26.01 -13.50
N SER A 111 7.27 26.01 -12.36
CA SER A 111 6.92 27.21 -11.60
C SER A 111 8.03 27.74 -10.68
N GLY A 112 9.19 27.06 -10.65
CA GLY A 112 10.34 27.43 -9.82
C GLY A 112 10.26 26.96 -8.37
N LYS A 113 9.31 26.07 -8.05
CA LYS A 113 9.18 25.45 -6.72
C LYS A 113 10.00 24.17 -6.62
N THR A 114 10.43 23.82 -5.41
CA THR A 114 10.92 22.48 -5.10
C THR A 114 9.74 21.53 -5.00
N ALA A 115 9.65 20.56 -5.90
CA ALA A 115 8.60 19.55 -5.87
C ALA A 115 8.99 18.41 -4.94
N ILE A 116 8.07 17.96 -4.08
CA ILE A 116 8.27 16.85 -3.14
C ILE A 116 7.11 15.88 -3.32
N ARG A 117 7.40 14.62 -3.65
CA ARG A 117 6.39 13.59 -3.88
C ARG A 117 6.22 12.70 -2.65
N TRP A 118 4.99 12.62 -2.18
CA TRP A 118 4.57 11.78 -1.07
C TRP A 118 3.74 10.59 -1.57
N PHE A 119 4.36 9.41 -1.51
CA PHE A 119 3.76 8.14 -1.89
C PHE A 119 2.99 7.47 -0.74
N VAL A 120 1.74 7.10 -1.00
CA VAL A 120 0.86 6.34 -0.13
C VAL A 120 0.52 5.02 -0.82
N GLY A 121 0.65 3.89 -0.11
CA GLY A 121 0.34 2.57 -0.68
C GLY A 121 0.93 1.37 0.07
N LEU A 122 1.71 1.60 1.13
CA LEU A 122 2.37 0.53 1.90
C LEU A 122 1.73 0.28 3.28
N GLY A 123 0.47 0.65 3.45
CA GLY A 123 -0.25 0.51 4.70
C GLY A 123 -1.71 0.95 4.57
N THR A 124 -2.29 1.38 5.67
CA THR A 124 -3.70 1.79 5.79
C THR A 124 -4.01 3.15 5.16
N GLY A 125 -3.02 3.89 4.65
CA GLY A 125 -3.20 5.23 4.08
C GLY A 125 -4.10 5.30 2.83
N THR A 126 -4.44 4.15 2.24
CA THR A 126 -5.38 4.06 1.10
C THR A 126 -6.84 4.00 1.52
N ASP A 127 -7.14 3.96 2.82
CA ASP A 127 -8.50 4.13 3.32
C ASP A 127 -9.06 5.52 2.94
N PRO A 128 -10.31 5.63 2.46
CA PRO A 128 -10.88 6.90 2.01
C PRO A 128 -10.79 8.05 3.02
N GLN A 129 -10.98 7.77 4.33
CA GLN A 129 -10.89 8.81 5.36
C GLN A 129 -9.45 9.29 5.55
N GLN A 130 -8.48 8.40 5.37
CA GLN A 130 -7.05 8.76 5.41
C GLN A 130 -6.68 9.60 4.19
N ILE A 131 -7.17 9.26 2.99
CA ILE A 131 -6.93 10.03 1.77
C ILE A 131 -7.39 11.49 1.93
N GLU A 132 -8.60 11.70 2.47
CA GLU A 132 -9.11 13.05 2.74
C GLU A 132 -8.21 13.82 3.72
N ALA A 133 -7.79 13.19 4.81
CA ALA A 133 -6.91 13.81 5.80
C ALA A 133 -5.51 14.13 5.21
N GLN A 134 -4.93 13.22 4.44
CA GLN A 134 -3.64 13.41 3.77
C GLN A 134 -3.71 14.57 2.77
N GLN A 135 -4.79 14.67 1.99
CA GLN A 135 -5.00 15.78 1.06
C GLN A 135 -5.16 17.11 1.81
N ALA A 136 -5.88 17.14 2.93
CA ALA A 136 -6.00 18.35 3.75
C ALA A 136 -4.63 18.83 4.28
N VAL A 137 -3.74 17.91 4.65
CA VAL A 137 -2.35 18.23 5.04
C VAL A 137 -1.58 18.82 3.86
N VAL A 138 -1.69 18.21 2.68
CA VAL A 138 -1.05 18.70 1.44
C VAL A 138 -1.51 20.11 1.10
N ASP A 139 -2.82 20.36 1.14
CA ASP A 139 -3.40 21.66 0.83
C ASP A 139 -2.96 22.73 1.84
N ALA A 140 -3.01 22.41 3.14
CA ALA A 140 -2.57 23.32 4.19
C ALA A 140 -1.07 23.66 4.08
N PHE A 141 -0.23 22.66 3.82
CA PHE A 141 1.21 22.86 3.65
C PHE A 141 1.50 23.73 2.43
N ASN A 142 0.91 23.41 1.27
CA ASN A 142 1.09 24.18 0.04
C ASN A 142 0.52 25.61 0.13
N ALA A 143 -0.48 25.86 0.96
CA ALA A 143 -1.02 27.20 1.19
C ALA A 143 -0.18 28.03 2.19
N SER A 144 0.57 27.37 3.08
CA SER A 144 1.35 28.03 4.13
C SER A 144 2.66 28.66 3.63
N GLN A 145 3.12 28.29 2.43
CA GLN A 145 4.40 28.70 1.86
C GLN A 145 4.37 28.64 0.33
N ASP A 146 5.36 29.24 -0.35
CA ASP A 146 5.44 29.33 -1.81
C ASP A 146 6.69 28.66 -2.44
N GLN A 147 7.55 28.04 -1.64
CA GLN A 147 8.83 27.47 -2.06
C GLN A 147 8.74 25.98 -2.46
N ILE A 148 7.88 25.21 -1.81
CA ILE A 148 7.73 23.77 -1.97
C ILE A 148 6.34 23.47 -2.53
N GLN A 149 6.25 22.47 -3.41
CA GLN A 149 4.99 21.85 -3.78
C GLN A 149 5.00 20.40 -3.30
N LEU A 150 4.19 20.10 -2.28
CA LEU A 150 3.92 18.73 -1.87
C LEU A 150 2.88 18.11 -2.82
N VAL A 151 3.21 16.96 -3.39
CA VAL A 151 2.39 16.21 -4.35
C VAL A 151 2.04 14.86 -3.73
N LEU A 152 0.75 14.62 -3.51
CA LEU A 152 0.26 13.34 -2.99
C LEU A 152 0.09 12.34 -4.13
N GLU A 153 0.69 11.17 -3.99
CA GLU A 153 0.53 10.03 -4.89
C GLU A 153 -0.10 8.88 -4.11
N VAL A 154 -1.39 8.60 -4.37
CA VAL A 154 -2.10 7.50 -3.71
C VAL A 154 -2.19 6.31 -4.65
N VAL A 155 -1.45 5.25 -4.32
CA VAL A 155 -1.44 3.99 -5.05
C VAL A 155 -2.24 2.95 -4.27
N PRO A 156 -3.15 2.18 -4.91
CA PRO A 156 -3.88 1.12 -4.23
C PRO A 156 -2.95 0.15 -3.52
N TYR A 157 -3.31 -0.28 -2.31
CA TYR A 157 -2.46 -1.11 -1.46
C TYR A 157 -1.96 -2.37 -2.17
N ASP A 158 -2.83 -3.02 -2.94
CA ASP A 158 -2.52 -4.26 -3.67
C ASP A 158 -1.43 -4.07 -4.74
N ALA A 159 -1.30 -2.87 -5.31
CA ALA A 159 -0.28 -2.52 -6.30
C ALA A 159 0.91 -1.75 -5.69
N GLY A 160 0.83 -1.35 -4.41
CA GLY A 160 1.74 -0.38 -3.80
C GLY A 160 3.19 -0.84 -3.76
N ARG A 161 3.44 -2.10 -3.37
CA ARG A 161 4.80 -2.65 -3.28
C ARG A 161 5.47 -2.74 -4.65
N ASP A 162 4.77 -3.30 -5.63
CA ASP A 162 5.31 -3.48 -6.99
C ASP A 162 5.55 -2.13 -7.67
N THR A 163 4.63 -1.17 -7.46
CA THR A 163 4.77 0.20 -7.97
C THR A 163 5.98 0.89 -7.36
N LEU A 164 6.13 0.88 -6.02
CA LEU A 164 7.26 1.51 -5.36
C LEU A 164 8.59 0.87 -5.78
N ALA A 165 8.67 -0.47 -5.81
CA ALA A 165 9.86 -1.19 -6.22
C ALA A 165 10.29 -0.81 -7.66
N THR A 166 9.31 -0.71 -8.57
CA THR A 166 9.55 -0.28 -9.95
C THR A 166 10.05 1.16 -10.02
N GLN A 167 9.42 2.07 -9.26
CA GLN A 167 9.83 3.47 -9.20
C GLN A 167 11.27 3.63 -8.68
N ILE A 168 11.61 2.96 -7.58
CA ILE A 168 12.99 2.95 -7.04
C ILE A 168 13.98 2.39 -8.07
N ALA A 169 13.68 1.23 -8.67
CA ALA A 169 14.56 0.59 -9.64
C ALA A 169 14.80 1.45 -10.90
N SER A 170 13.82 2.26 -11.29
CA SER A 170 13.93 3.20 -12.41
C SER A 170 14.67 4.50 -12.09
N GLY A 171 15.05 4.72 -10.82
CA GLY A 171 15.62 5.98 -10.34
C GLY A 171 14.61 7.11 -10.19
N ALA A 172 13.31 6.79 -10.23
CA ALA A 172 12.20 7.71 -10.05
C ALA A 172 11.42 7.37 -8.78
N GLY A 173 12.11 7.06 -7.68
CA GLY A 173 11.51 6.83 -6.37
C GLY A 173 10.89 8.12 -5.77
N PRO A 174 9.89 8.02 -4.88
CA PRO A 174 9.32 9.17 -4.18
C PRO A 174 10.25 9.72 -3.09
N ASP A 175 9.97 10.94 -2.63
CA ASP A 175 10.74 11.61 -1.57
C ASP A 175 10.27 11.21 -0.17
N ILE A 176 8.95 11.04 -0.01
CA ILE A 176 8.30 10.63 1.24
C ILE A 176 7.46 9.39 0.96
N ILE A 177 7.56 8.38 1.82
CA ILE A 177 6.75 7.16 1.73
C ILE A 177 6.04 6.98 3.06
N GLY A 178 4.72 6.95 3.04
CA GLY A 178 3.92 6.70 4.22
C GLY A 178 2.46 7.12 4.04
N PRO A 179 1.56 6.77 4.96
CA PRO A 179 1.77 5.90 6.13
C PRO A 179 2.23 4.51 5.70
N VAL A 180 3.22 3.97 6.44
CA VAL A 180 3.82 2.66 6.15
C VAL A 180 3.59 1.73 7.34
N GLY A 181 3.06 0.53 7.07
CA GLY A 181 2.96 -0.52 8.09
C GLY A 181 4.28 -1.27 8.26
N TRP A 182 4.40 -2.08 9.32
CA TRP A 182 5.60 -2.87 9.62
C TRP A 182 6.05 -3.74 8.44
N GLY A 183 5.12 -4.47 7.82
CA GLY A 183 5.42 -5.29 6.64
C GLY A 183 5.76 -4.48 5.38
N GLY A 184 5.34 -3.22 5.28
CA GLY A 184 5.74 -2.30 4.22
C GLY A 184 7.17 -1.82 4.43
N SER A 185 7.50 -1.38 5.65
CA SER A 185 8.84 -0.92 6.02
C SER A 185 9.90 -2.01 5.78
N ASN A 186 9.63 -3.23 6.28
CA ASN A 186 10.56 -4.35 6.17
C ASN A 186 10.74 -4.86 4.74
N ALA A 187 9.75 -4.66 3.85
CA ALA A 187 9.86 -5.06 2.44
C ALA A 187 10.91 -4.23 1.68
N PHE A 188 11.23 -3.02 2.16
CA PHE A 188 12.21 -2.11 1.58
C PHE A 188 13.37 -1.80 2.55
N TYR A 189 13.61 -2.69 3.50
CA TYR A 189 14.74 -2.59 4.42
C TYR A 189 16.07 -2.36 3.67
N GLY A 190 16.94 -1.50 4.18
CA GLY A 190 18.19 -1.12 3.52
C GLY A 190 18.06 -0.07 2.42
N GLN A 191 16.85 0.44 2.16
CA GLN A 191 16.58 1.45 1.12
C GLN A 191 16.04 2.76 1.69
N TRP A 192 15.95 2.88 3.01
CA TRP A 192 15.47 4.08 3.69
C TRP A 192 16.62 5.06 3.92
N LEU A 193 16.31 6.36 3.86
CA LEU A 193 17.25 7.42 4.19
C LEU A 193 17.39 7.52 5.71
N ASP A 194 18.62 7.52 6.23
CA ASP A 194 18.88 7.88 7.62
C ASP A 194 18.54 9.36 7.85
N LEU A 195 17.51 9.60 8.68
CA LEU A 195 17.00 10.92 9.02
C LEU A 195 17.75 11.55 10.20
N THR A 196 18.67 10.84 10.87
CA THR A 196 19.32 11.29 12.11
C THR A 196 19.93 12.68 11.96
N GLN A 197 20.78 12.88 10.94
CA GLN A 197 21.43 14.18 10.72
C GLN A 197 20.41 15.28 10.38
N TYR A 198 19.33 14.96 9.65
CA TYR A 198 18.32 15.94 9.27
C TYR A 198 17.49 16.39 10.49
N ILE A 199 17.19 15.48 11.40
CA ILE A 199 16.52 15.80 12.67
C ILE A 199 17.41 16.73 13.50
N GLU A 200 18.71 16.42 13.61
CA GLU A 200 19.69 17.24 14.33
C GLU A 200 19.87 18.63 13.70
N ASP A 201 20.08 18.70 12.38
CA ASP A 201 20.35 19.93 11.63
C ASP A 201 19.15 20.89 11.63
N THR A 202 17.93 20.35 11.59
CA THR A 202 16.69 21.14 11.63
C THR A 202 16.26 21.50 13.05
N GLY A 203 16.78 20.80 14.07
CA GLY A 203 16.31 20.91 15.44
C GLY A 203 14.86 20.46 15.61
N PHE A 204 14.40 19.49 14.79
CA PHE A 204 13.05 18.99 14.87
C PHE A 204 12.79 18.31 16.22
N ASP A 205 11.74 18.74 16.92
CA ASP A 205 11.41 18.25 18.25
C ASP A 205 10.71 16.89 18.16
N THR A 206 11.47 15.80 18.29
CA THR A 206 10.91 14.44 18.31
C THR A 206 10.15 14.12 19.59
N SER A 207 10.25 14.95 20.64
CA SER A 207 9.52 14.74 21.90
C SER A 207 8.01 15.00 21.78
N VAL A 208 7.56 15.52 20.63
CA VAL A 208 6.14 15.55 20.27
C VAL A 208 5.54 14.16 20.09
N PHE A 209 6.38 13.14 19.92
CA PHE A 209 5.99 11.73 19.81
C PHE A 209 6.28 10.97 21.10
N ASP A 210 5.55 9.86 21.31
CA ASP A 210 5.94 8.88 22.31
C ASP A 210 7.32 8.30 21.94
N PRO A 211 8.31 8.32 22.85
CA PRO A 211 9.65 7.81 22.57
C PRO A 211 9.67 6.38 22.04
N ALA A 212 8.76 5.51 22.50
CA ALA A 212 8.69 4.13 22.03
C ALA A 212 8.30 4.03 20.54
N LEU A 213 7.53 5.00 20.04
CA LEU A 213 7.17 5.06 18.62
C LEU A 213 8.34 5.56 17.77
N VAL A 214 9.12 6.52 18.27
CA VAL A 214 10.33 6.98 17.59
C VAL A 214 11.34 5.84 17.50
N ASP A 215 11.57 5.15 18.63
CA ASP A 215 12.47 3.99 18.74
C ASP A 215 12.06 2.85 17.80
N SER A 216 10.75 2.69 17.50
CA SER A 216 10.26 1.65 16.58
C SER A 216 10.74 1.81 15.12
N TYR A 217 11.20 3.01 14.75
CA TYR A 217 11.79 3.32 13.44
C TYR A 217 13.32 3.49 13.51
N GLN A 218 13.94 3.11 14.63
CA GLN A 218 15.40 3.09 14.76
C GLN A 218 15.94 1.73 14.31
N THR A 219 16.90 1.77 13.39
CA THR A 219 17.61 0.59 12.86
C THR A 219 19.12 0.74 13.07
N GLU A 220 19.90 -0.27 12.69
CA GLU A 220 21.35 -0.15 12.62
C GLU A 220 21.84 0.86 11.57
N GLU A 221 20.98 1.26 10.63
CA GLU A 221 21.25 2.28 9.61
C GLU A 221 20.96 3.70 10.11
N GLY A 222 20.32 3.83 11.29
CA GLY A 222 19.91 5.11 11.87
C GLY A 222 18.38 5.24 12.00
N GLN A 223 17.91 6.48 12.08
CA GLN A 223 16.48 6.80 12.21
C GLN A 223 15.86 6.80 10.81
N VAL A 224 15.19 5.73 10.43
CA VAL A 224 14.72 5.52 9.04
C VAL A 224 13.27 5.99 8.81
N GLY A 225 12.63 6.55 9.84
CA GLY A 225 11.26 7.05 9.76
C GLY A 225 10.87 7.85 11.00
N LEU A 226 9.74 8.55 10.89
CA LEU A 226 9.11 9.24 12.02
C LEU A 226 7.68 8.72 12.20
N PRO A 227 7.16 8.67 13.45
CA PRO A 227 5.78 8.27 13.69
C PRO A 227 4.79 9.17 12.94
N PHE A 228 3.84 8.56 12.23
CA PHE A 228 2.75 9.26 11.55
C PHE A 228 1.41 9.03 12.24
N ALA A 229 1.06 7.76 12.46
CA ALA A 229 -0.16 7.33 13.12
C ALA A 229 0.05 5.96 13.78
N VAL A 230 -0.73 5.66 14.82
CA VAL A 230 -0.72 4.35 15.49
C VAL A 230 -2.03 3.63 15.16
N PHE A 231 -1.91 2.39 14.67
CA PHE A 231 -3.04 1.53 14.35
C PHE A 231 -3.05 0.32 15.30
N PRO A 232 -3.62 0.46 16.51
CA PRO A 232 -3.69 -0.65 17.44
C PRO A 232 -4.68 -1.70 16.92
N ALA A 233 -4.31 -2.97 17.04
CA ALA A 233 -5.27 -4.06 16.93
C ALA A 233 -6.03 -4.18 18.26
N ALA A 234 -7.35 -4.35 18.18
CA ALA A 234 -8.18 -4.62 19.34
C ALA A 234 -9.14 -5.76 19.04
N THR A 235 -9.38 -6.60 20.04
CA THR A 235 -10.39 -7.65 19.97
C THR A 235 -11.73 -7.06 20.38
N TYR A 236 -12.69 -7.10 19.46
CA TYR A 236 -14.08 -6.75 19.73
C TYR A 236 -14.91 -8.03 19.83
N TYR A 237 -15.78 -8.11 20.83
CA TYR A 237 -16.73 -9.21 20.99
C TYR A 237 -18.08 -8.68 21.45
N ILE A 238 -19.12 -9.47 21.27
CA ILE A 238 -20.49 -9.15 21.68
C ILE A 238 -20.77 -9.92 22.99
N PRO A 239 -20.82 -9.26 24.17
CA PRO A 239 -20.95 -9.96 25.45
C PRO A 239 -22.18 -10.88 25.53
N ALA A 240 -23.31 -10.43 24.98
CA ALA A 240 -24.55 -11.21 24.97
C ALA A 240 -24.41 -12.58 24.27
N MET A 241 -23.54 -12.70 23.25
CA MET A 241 -23.30 -13.98 22.58
C MET A 241 -22.52 -14.94 23.48
N PHE A 242 -21.63 -14.44 24.33
CA PHE A 242 -20.90 -15.25 25.31
C PHE A 242 -21.83 -15.68 26.46
N ASP A 243 -22.66 -14.76 26.95
CA ASP A 243 -23.65 -15.02 27.99
C ASP A 243 -24.66 -16.10 27.55
N GLU A 244 -25.11 -16.07 26.30
CA GLU A 244 -26.10 -17.01 25.75
C GLU A 244 -25.61 -18.47 25.79
N VAL A 245 -24.33 -18.69 25.51
CA VAL A 245 -23.72 -20.03 25.51
C VAL A 245 -23.00 -20.35 26.81
N GLY A 246 -22.97 -19.42 27.77
CA GLY A 246 -22.32 -19.59 29.07
C GLY A 246 -20.80 -19.64 29.01
N LEU A 247 -20.17 -18.96 28.04
CA LEU A 247 -18.72 -18.84 27.94
C LEU A 247 -18.19 -17.63 28.72
N GLU A 248 -16.99 -17.76 29.26
CA GLU A 248 -16.27 -16.65 29.89
C GLU A 248 -15.85 -15.60 28.85
N TYR A 249 -15.65 -14.34 29.26
CA TYR A 249 -15.21 -13.31 28.33
C TYR A 249 -13.72 -13.45 27.98
N PRO A 250 -13.30 -12.97 26.78
CA PRO A 250 -11.88 -12.94 26.41
C PRO A 250 -11.00 -12.27 27.47
N PRO A 251 -9.78 -12.79 27.74
CA PRO A 251 -8.85 -12.17 28.68
C PRO A 251 -8.48 -10.74 28.26
N GLN A 252 -8.31 -9.87 29.26
CA GLN A 252 -8.04 -8.43 29.03
C GLN A 252 -6.56 -8.08 29.12
N ASN A 253 -5.71 -8.95 29.69
CA ASN A 253 -4.28 -8.70 29.80
C ASN A 253 -3.48 -9.67 28.93
N TYR A 254 -2.37 -9.18 28.38
CA TYR A 254 -1.45 -10.00 27.62
C TYR A 254 -0.84 -11.12 28.47
N GLY A 255 -0.92 -12.36 27.97
CA GLY A 255 -0.39 -13.56 28.62
C GLY A 255 -1.35 -14.28 29.56
N ASP A 256 -2.53 -13.72 29.82
CA ASP A 256 -3.59 -14.43 30.55
C ASP A 256 -4.13 -15.61 29.71
N LYS A 257 -4.47 -16.72 30.36
CA LYS A 257 -5.12 -17.86 29.70
C LYS A 257 -6.61 -17.61 29.56
N TYR A 258 -7.23 -18.19 28.53
CA TYR A 258 -8.67 -18.18 28.37
C TYR A 258 -9.29 -19.44 28.99
N MET A 259 -10.47 -19.31 29.60
CA MET A 259 -11.21 -20.43 30.15
C MET A 259 -12.27 -20.87 29.13
N LEU A 260 -11.98 -21.94 28.39
CA LEU A 260 -12.87 -22.49 27.38
C LEU A 260 -13.44 -23.81 27.87
N ASP A 261 -14.76 -23.87 28.08
CA ASP A 261 -15.47 -25.06 28.54
C ASP A 261 -14.92 -25.68 29.84
N GLY A 262 -14.37 -24.84 30.72
CA GLY A 262 -13.77 -25.26 32.00
C GLY A 262 -12.32 -25.73 31.90
N GLU A 263 -11.68 -25.62 30.73
CA GLU A 263 -10.26 -25.86 30.52
C GLU A 263 -9.51 -24.54 30.25
N GLU A 264 -8.33 -24.40 30.85
CA GLU A 264 -7.43 -23.27 30.55
C GLU A 264 -6.72 -23.51 29.21
N VAL A 265 -6.88 -22.59 28.28
CA VAL A 265 -6.25 -22.62 26.95
C VAL A 265 -5.42 -21.38 26.70
N ASP A 266 -4.46 -21.51 25.78
CA ASP A 266 -3.66 -20.38 25.30
C ASP A 266 -4.56 -19.38 24.58
N TRP A 267 -4.33 -18.10 24.84
CA TRP A 267 -5.04 -16.96 24.27
C TRP A 267 -4.04 -16.03 23.57
#